data_AF-A0A2V5PX57-F1
#
_entry.id   AF-A0A2V5PX57-F1
#
_cell.length_a   1.000
_cell.length_b   1.000
_cell.length_c   1.000
_cell.angle_alpha   90.00
_cell.angle_beta   90.00
_cell.angle_gamma   90.00
#
_symmetry.space_group_name_H-M   'P 1'
#
loop_
_entity.id
_entity.type
_entity.pdbx_description
1 polymer ?
#
loop_
_entity_poly.entity_id
_entity_poly.type
_entity_poly.pdbx_seq_one_letter_code
_entity_poly.pdbx_strand_id
1 'polypeptide(L)'
;MTFDAGIDLLVMLAPAAIAILLLTLLFFAPVVFARRSARGDYRGAGAFILAFATLGVTTGFSTAHSREPAVAAVMPALLALISSVLTYAVTREGLAHIRPVLPLCIAVLCFASLTGLGIGSTIRGQFDDADVEAQYDKLHYERVELECEKAKYLAELEVWKHEEVVAINKGEATTQLKSPTIPKRP
;
A
#
# COMPACT_ATOMS: atom_id res chain seq x y z
N MET A 1 23.11 -18.19 4.65
CA MET A 1 21.75 -17.70 4.35
C MET A 1 20.97 -17.20 5.57
N THR A 2 21.55 -17.15 6.78
CA THR A 2 20.84 -16.66 7.99
C THR A 2 21.17 -15.21 8.37
N PHE A 3 22.13 -14.57 7.70
CA PHE A 3 22.54 -13.18 8.01
C PHE A 3 21.60 -12.12 7.40
N ASP A 4 20.90 -12.42 6.29
CA ASP A 4 19.96 -11.48 5.68
C ASP A 4 18.73 -11.24 6.55
N ALA A 5 18.23 -12.29 7.22
CA ALA A 5 17.06 -12.19 8.09
C ALA A 5 17.22 -11.16 9.22
N GLY A 6 18.44 -10.91 9.70
CA GLY A 6 18.70 -9.89 10.73
C GLY A 6 18.66 -8.46 10.20
N ILE A 7 19.10 -8.25 8.96
CA ILE A 7 19.11 -6.93 8.31
C ILE A 7 17.69 -6.56 7.89
N ASP A 8 16.94 -7.50 7.33
CA ASP A 8 15.54 -7.27 6.92
C ASP A 8 14.66 -6.94 8.13
N LEU A 9 14.87 -7.62 9.26
CA LEU A 9 14.15 -7.33 10.50
C LEU A 9 14.48 -5.92 11.01
N LEU A 10 15.75 -5.50 10.93
CA LEU A 10 16.18 -4.17 11.35
C LEU A 10 15.63 -3.07 10.42
N VAL A 11 15.61 -3.33 9.11
CA VAL A 11 15.02 -2.42 8.11
C VAL A 11 13.50 -2.31 8.27
N MET A 12 12.82 -3.38 8.70
CA MET A 12 11.40 -3.34 9.05
C MET A 12 11.13 -2.60 10.38
N LEU A 13 11.96 -2.83 11.41
CA LEU A 13 11.78 -2.23 12.74
C LEU A 13 12.22 -0.77 12.81
N ALA A 14 13.21 -0.37 12.03
CA ALA A 14 13.72 1.00 12.01
C ALA A 14 12.63 2.07 11.75
N PRO A 15 11.78 1.97 10.71
CA PRO A 15 10.73 2.96 10.48
C PRO A 15 9.67 2.95 11.59
N ALA A 16 9.34 1.79 12.16
CA ALA A 16 8.43 1.69 13.29
C ALA A 16 9.01 2.34 14.56
N ALA A 17 10.29 2.10 14.86
CA ALA A 17 10.98 2.70 16.00
C ALA A 17 11.11 4.22 15.83
N ILE A 18 11.44 4.70 14.62
CA ILE A 18 11.48 6.13 14.30
C ILE A 18 10.10 6.76 14.41
N ALA A 19 9.05 6.08 13.94
CA ALA A 19 7.67 6.56 14.05
C ALA A 19 7.23 6.66 15.52
N ILE A 20 7.53 5.65 16.35
CA ILE A 20 7.25 5.65 17.80
C ILE A 20 8.03 6.77 18.50
N LEU A 21 9.31 6.96 18.15
CA LEU A 21 10.15 8.02 18.70
C LEU A 21 9.62 9.40 18.30
N LEU A 22 9.21 9.57 17.04
CA LEU A 22 8.57 10.81 16.58
C LEU A 22 7.23 11.04 17.26
N LEU A 23 6.38 10.02 17.41
CA LEU A 23 5.09 10.12 18.10
C LEU A 23 5.26 10.50 19.56
N THR A 24 6.20 9.85 20.26
CA THR A 24 6.51 10.16 21.66
C THR A 24 7.07 11.56 21.82
N LEU A 25 7.95 11.99 20.91
CA LEU A 25 8.46 13.37 20.88
C LEU A 25 7.35 14.38 20.56
N LEU A 26 6.43 14.04 19.65
CA LEU A 26 5.23 14.82 19.32
C LEU A 26 4.29 14.98 20.51
N PHE A 27 4.16 13.94 21.33
CA PHE A 27 3.31 13.93 22.53
C PHE A 27 3.96 14.67 23.68
N PHE A 28 5.29 14.56 23.83
CA PHE A 28 6.04 15.24 24.88
C PHE A 28 6.24 16.73 24.59
N ALA A 29 6.41 17.13 23.33
CA ALA A 29 6.60 18.53 22.94
C ALA A 29 5.53 19.47 23.50
N PRO A 30 4.21 19.24 23.35
CA PRO A 30 3.18 20.11 23.90
C PRO A 30 3.12 20.05 25.43
N VAL A 31 3.46 18.92 26.06
CA VAL A 31 3.51 18.81 27.53
C VAL A 31 4.66 19.65 28.10
N VAL A 32 5.84 19.60 27.48
CA VAL A 32 6.99 20.42 27.87
C VAL A 32 6.72 21.89 27.58
N PHE A 33 6.09 22.21 26.46
CA PHE A 33 5.70 23.58 26.12
C PHE A 33 4.64 24.12 27.10
N ALA A 34 3.61 23.33 27.42
CA ALA A 34 2.58 23.69 28.39
C ALA A 34 3.17 23.90 29.80
N ARG A 35 4.14 23.08 30.21
CA ARG A 35 4.85 23.24 31.49
C ARG A 35 5.72 24.50 31.53
N ARG A 36 6.43 24.81 30.44
CA ARG A 36 7.17 26.08 30.32
C ARG A 36 6.23 27.29 30.29
N SER A 37 5.01 27.09 29.80
CA SER A 37 3.99 28.09 29.65
C SER A 37 2.98 28.16 30.81
N ALA A 38 3.37 27.69 32.00
CA ALA A 38 2.55 27.77 33.22
C ALA A 38 2.26 29.22 33.70
N ARG A 39 2.59 30.24 32.90
CA ARG A 39 2.27 31.66 33.15
C ARG A 39 1.31 32.27 32.11
N GLY A 40 0.85 31.54 31.09
CA GLY A 40 -0.04 32.08 30.04
C GLY A 40 -1.25 31.19 29.71
N ASP A 41 -2.35 31.82 29.29
CA ASP A 41 -3.62 31.21 28.88
C ASP A 41 -3.52 30.42 27.55
N TYR A 42 -2.74 29.34 27.53
CA TYR A 42 -2.61 28.44 26.36
C TYR A 42 -3.63 27.30 26.37
N ARG A 43 -4.78 27.51 27.01
CA ARG A 43 -5.88 26.52 27.05
C ARG A 43 -6.36 26.27 25.61
N GLY A 44 -6.03 25.08 25.07
CA GLY A 44 -6.45 24.63 23.74
C GLY A 44 -5.32 24.44 22.73
N ALA A 45 -4.10 24.93 22.99
CA ALA A 45 -2.97 24.76 22.07
C ALA A 45 -2.62 23.29 21.80
N GLY A 46 -2.72 22.43 22.83
CA GLY A 46 -2.49 21.00 22.69
C GLY A 46 -3.48 20.30 21.74
N ALA A 47 -4.75 20.71 21.76
CA ALA A 47 -5.77 20.16 20.86
C ALA A 47 -5.47 20.55 19.39
N PHE A 48 -4.99 21.76 19.16
CA PHE A 48 -4.55 22.21 17.83
C PHE A 48 -3.35 21.39 17.34
N ILE A 49 -2.32 21.21 18.15
CA ILE A 49 -1.14 20.43 17.80
C ILE A 49 -1.53 18.98 17.48
N LEU A 50 -2.40 18.39 18.30
CA LEU A 50 -2.90 17.03 18.09
C LEU A 50 -3.72 16.93 16.80
N ALA A 51 -4.60 17.89 16.50
CA ALA A 51 -5.38 17.91 15.26
C ALA A 51 -4.47 17.99 14.02
N PHE A 52 -3.47 18.87 14.04
CA PHE A 52 -2.48 18.97 12.95
C PHE A 52 -1.64 17.70 12.84
N ALA A 53 -1.25 17.08 13.96
CA ALA A 53 -0.55 15.80 13.95
C ALA A 53 -1.39 14.70 13.28
N THR A 54 -2.64 14.53 13.71
CA THR A 54 -3.53 13.50 13.14
C THR A 54 -3.77 13.76 11.66
N LEU A 55 -3.98 15.02 11.28
CA LEU A 55 -4.16 15.42 9.88
C LEU A 55 -2.92 15.09 9.05
N GLY A 56 -1.72 15.33 9.59
CA GLY A 56 -0.45 15.03 8.93
C GLY A 56 -0.31 13.54 8.66
N VAL A 57 -0.50 12.70 9.69
CA VAL A 57 -0.42 11.24 9.54
C VAL A 57 -1.43 10.73 8.53
N THR A 58 -2.70 11.13 8.61
CA THR A 58 -3.75 10.65 7.69
C THR A 58 -3.47 11.10 6.25
N THR A 59 -2.99 12.33 6.07
CA THR A 59 -2.64 12.87 4.74
C THR A 59 -1.45 12.12 4.16
N GLY A 60 -0.37 11.97 4.93
CA GLY A 60 0.84 11.26 4.50
C GLY A 60 0.56 9.79 4.17
N PHE A 61 -0.17 9.09 5.04
CA PHE A 61 -0.57 7.70 4.85
C PHE A 61 -1.42 7.51 3.60
N SER A 62 -2.46 8.33 3.43
CA SER A 62 -3.35 8.26 2.26
C SER A 62 -2.60 8.55 0.95
N THR A 63 -1.65 9.48 0.99
CA THR A 63 -0.81 9.83 -0.17
C THR A 63 0.07 8.65 -0.58
N ALA A 64 0.67 7.98 0.38
CA ALA A 64 1.58 6.87 0.11
C ALA A 64 0.85 5.61 -0.38
N HIS A 65 -0.35 5.35 0.14
CA HIS A 65 -1.11 4.14 -0.20
C HIS A 65 -1.81 4.22 -1.57
N SER A 66 -2.08 5.41 -2.11
CA SER A 66 -2.89 5.50 -3.32
C SER A 66 -2.06 5.45 -4.60
N ARG A 67 -2.43 4.52 -5.50
CA ARG A 67 -1.97 4.46 -6.89
C ARG A 67 -2.90 5.25 -7.83
N GLU A 68 -4.02 5.76 -7.32
CA GLU A 68 -5.06 6.36 -8.14
C GLU A 68 -4.84 7.86 -8.37
N PRO A 69 -5.13 8.36 -9.59
CA PRO A 69 -5.08 9.79 -9.89
C PRO A 69 -6.04 10.62 -9.03
N ALA A 70 -7.04 9.99 -8.39
CA ALA A 70 -7.92 10.65 -7.43
C ALA A 70 -7.15 11.33 -6.28
N VAL A 71 -6.06 10.72 -5.80
CA VAL A 71 -5.27 11.31 -4.71
C VAL A 71 -4.45 12.51 -5.16
N ALA A 72 -4.12 12.60 -6.46
CA ALA A 72 -3.50 13.80 -7.02
C ALA A 72 -4.42 15.02 -6.98
N ALA A 73 -5.76 14.84 -6.95
CA ALA A 73 -6.72 15.92 -6.80
C ALA A 73 -7.03 16.24 -5.31
N VAL A 74 -7.03 15.23 -4.45
CA VAL A 74 -7.33 15.39 -3.01
C VAL A 74 -6.20 16.12 -2.27
N MET A 75 -4.94 15.90 -2.66
CA MET A 75 -3.79 16.56 -2.02
C MET A 75 -3.81 18.10 -2.14
N PRO A 76 -3.99 18.68 -3.34
CA PRO A 76 -4.17 20.12 -3.49
C PRO A 76 -5.35 20.67 -2.67
N ALA A 77 -6.47 19.95 -2.61
CA ALA A 77 -7.63 20.36 -1.84
C ALA A 77 -7.33 20.41 -0.33
N LEU A 78 -6.62 19.41 0.20
CA LEU A 78 -6.18 19.39 1.60
C LEU A 78 -5.18 20.52 1.89
N LEU A 79 -4.22 20.76 1.01
CA LEU A 79 -3.26 21.87 1.17
C LEU A 79 -3.97 23.23 1.13
N ALA A 80 -4.96 23.41 0.26
CA ALA A 80 -5.77 24.62 0.21
C ALA A 80 -6.57 24.82 1.50
N LEU A 81 -7.16 23.75 2.04
CA LEU A 81 -7.89 23.78 3.30
C LEU A 81 -6.97 24.12 4.48
N ILE A 82 -5.80 23.49 4.58
CA ILE A 82 -4.81 23.80 5.62
C ILE A 82 -4.38 25.26 5.51
N SER A 83 -4.08 25.72 4.29
CA SER A 83 -3.68 27.10 4.04
C SER A 83 -4.76 28.10 4.45
N SER A 84 -6.04 27.81 4.19
CA SER A 84 -7.16 28.67 4.60
C SER A 84 -7.31 28.71 6.12
N VAL A 85 -7.17 27.57 6.80
CA VAL A 85 -7.23 27.47 8.27
C VAL A 85 -6.06 28.24 8.91
N LEU A 86 -4.85 28.11 8.37
CA LEU A 86 -3.68 28.86 8.83
C LEU A 86 -3.88 30.37 8.64
N THR A 87 -4.35 30.77 7.45
CA THR A 87 -4.65 32.18 7.14
C THR A 87 -5.71 32.75 8.09
N TYR A 88 -6.75 31.98 8.36
CA TYR A 88 -7.79 32.34 9.31
C TYR A 88 -7.27 32.50 10.74
N ALA A 89 -6.42 31.58 11.20
CA ALA A 89 -5.82 31.63 12.52
C ALA A 89 -4.88 32.83 12.70
N VAL A 90 -4.19 33.23 11.63
CA VAL A 90 -3.33 34.43 11.63
C VAL A 90 -4.16 35.71 11.63
N THR A 91 -5.22 35.79 10.82
CA THR A 91 -6.01 37.02 10.63
C THR A 91 -6.94 37.33 11.79
N ARG A 92 -7.51 36.33 12.47
CA ARG A 92 -8.50 36.55 13.54
C ARG A 92 -7.83 36.98 14.85
N GLU A 93 -8.20 38.18 15.35
CA GLU A 93 -7.65 38.75 16.59
C GLU A 93 -7.92 37.88 17.83
N GLY A 94 -9.06 37.19 17.88
CA GLY A 94 -9.40 36.26 18.97
C GLY A 94 -8.44 35.08 19.11
N LEU A 95 -7.62 34.77 18.08
CA LEU A 95 -6.62 33.71 18.09
C LEU A 95 -5.19 34.23 18.24
N ALA A 96 -5.00 35.51 18.62
CA ALA A 96 -3.66 36.10 18.78
C ALA A 96 -2.75 35.29 19.72
N HIS A 97 -3.32 34.66 20.76
CA HIS A 97 -2.59 33.80 21.70
C HIS A 97 -2.04 32.49 21.09
N ILE A 98 -2.59 32.03 19.96
CA ILE A 98 -2.19 30.78 19.27
C ILE A 98 -1.10 31.05 18.22
N ARG A 99 -0.92 32.30 17.78
CA ARG A 99 0.11 32.70 16.80
C ARG A 99 1.53 32.19 17.08
N PRO A 100 2.06 32.21 18.33
CA PRO A 100 3.40 31.64 18.58
C PRO A 100 3.46 30.12 18.45
N VAL A 101 2.32 29.41 18.51
CA VAL A 101 2.23 27.95 18.43
C VAL A 101 2.07 27.47 16.98
N LEU A 102 1.58 28.33 16.08
CA LEU A 102 1.41 28.04 14.65
C LEU A 102 2.64 27.40 13.97
N PRO A 103 3.88 27.94 14.09
CA PRO A 103 5.04 27.32 13.45
C PRO A 103 5.32 25.91 14.00
N LEU A 104 5.04 25.66 15.27
CA LEU A 104 5.15 24.34 15.86
C LEU A 104 4.11 23.37 15.28
N CYS A 105 2.86 23.80 15.11
CA CYS A 105 1.81 22.99 14.48
C CYS A 105 2.17 22.60 13.04
N ILE A 106 2.75 23.53 12.27
CA ILE A 106 3.21 23.27 10.90
C ILE A 106 4.36 22.27 10.91
N ALA A 107 5.36 22.44 11.77
CA ALA A 107 6.46 21.49 11.90
C ALA A 107 5.95 20.09 12.26
N VAL A 108 5.06 20.00 13.24
CA VAL A 108 4.39 18.76 13.67
C VAL A 108 3.63 18.11 12.52
N LEU A 109 2.85 18.89 11.75
CA LEU A 109 2.14 18.42 10.57
C LEU A 109 3.11 17.82 9.53
N CYS A 110 4.24 18.48 9.25
CA CYS A 110 5.24 18.00 8.29
C CYS A 110 5.93 16.72 8.76
N PHE A 111 6.30 16.61 10.04
CA PHE A 111 6.89 15.38 10.56
C PHE A 111 5.88 14.22 10.62
N ALA A 112 4.63 14.53 10.99
CA ALA A 112 3.54 13.57 10.99
C ALA A 112 3.21 13.07 9.56
N SER A 113 3.26 13.95 8.55
CA SER A 113 3.05 13.53 7.17
C SER A 113 4.21 12.70 6.62
N LEU A 114 5.46 13.05 6.92
CA LEU A 114 6.62 12.26 6.55
C LEU A 114 6.57 10.85 7.14
N THR A 115 6.17 10.71 8.42
CA THR A 115 6.01 9.39 9.06
C THR A 115 4.88 8.59 8.44
N GLY A 116 3.70 9.21 8.22
CA GLY A 116 2.60 8.56 7.52
C GLY A 116 3.00 8.09 6.12
N LEU A 117 3.78 8.90 5.40
CA LEU A 117 4.27 8.58 4.07
C LEU A 117 5.24 7.40 4.08
N GLY A 118 6.18 7.37 5.02
CA GLY A 118 7.11 6.25 5.18
C GLY A 118 6.40 4.93 5.49
N ILE A 119 5.42 4.94 6.40
CA ILE A 119 4.63 3.74 6.72
C ILE A 119 3.85 3.29 5.48
N GLY A 120 3.14 4.21 4.82
CA GLY A 120 2.35 3.86 3.64
C GLY A 120 3.20 3.35 2.47
N SER A 121 4.43 3.85 2.29
CA SER A 121 5.31 3.37 1.22
C SER A 121 5.82 1.96 1.48
N THR A 122 6.08 1.60 2.74
CA THR A 122 6.51 0.23 3.07
C THR A 122 5.41 -0.79 2.84
N ILE A 123 4.18 -0.48 3.24
CA ILE A 123 3.00 -1.33 2.99
C ILE A 123 2.78 -1.48 1.49
N ARG A 124 2.89 -0.38 0.74
CA ARG A 124 2.77 -0.41 -0.71
C ARG A 124 3.83 -1.31 -1.36
N GLY A 125 5.09 -1.23 -0.94
CA GLY A 125 6.16 -2.09 -1.48
C GLY A 125 5.81 -3.58 -1.41
N GLN A 126 5.21 -4.03 -0.30
CA GLN A 126 4.80 -5.42 -0.14
C GLN A 126 3.68 -5.83 -1.11
N PHE A 127 2.72 -4.94 -1.37
CA PHE A 127 1.67 -5.19 -2.36
C PHE A 127 2.21 -5.13 -3.79
N ASP A 128 3.15 -4.23 -4.07
CA ASP A 128 3.81 -4.12 -5.37
C ASP A 128 4.58 -5.42 -5.69
N ASP A 129 5.30 -5.99 -4.73
CA ASP A 129 6.03 -7.26 -4.89
C ASP A 129 5.08 -8.46 -5.09
N ALA A 130 4.00 -8.53 -4.30
CA ALA A 130 2.99 -9.58 -4.43
C ALA A 130 2.24 -9.51 -5.78
N ASP A 131 1.95 -8.31 -6.28
CA ASP A 131 1.35 -8.11 -7.61
C ASP A 131 2.28 -8.62 -8.72
N VAL A 132 3.59 -8.37 -8.60
CA VAL A 132 4.59 -8.82 -9.57
C VAL A 132 4.72 -10.34 -9.58
N GLU A 133 4.77 -10.97 -8.39
CA GLU A 133 4.81 -12.42 -8.26
C GLU A 133 3.55 -13.07 -8.85
N ALA A 134 2.36 -12.56 -8.52
CA ALA A 134 1.10 -13.05 -9.10
C ALA A 134 1.05 -12.90 -10.63
N GLN A 135 1.61 -11.82 -11.18
CA GLN A 135 1.73 -11.65 -12.63
C GLN A 135 2.71 -12.64 -13.25
N TYR A 136 3.84 -12.90 -12.58
CA TYR A 136 4.83 -13.87 -13.02
C TYR A 136 4.24 -15.28 -13.06
N ASP A 137 3.56 -15.70 -12.00
CA ASP A 137 2.91 -17.01 -11.90
C ASP A 137 1.84 -17.17 -12.99
N LYS A 138 1.03 -16.13 -13.21
CA LYS A 138 0.06 -16.13 -14.29
C LYS A 138 0.71 -16.30 -15.66
N LEU A 139 1.79 -15.57 -15.94
CA LEU A 139 2.52 -15.69 -17.20
C LEU A 139 3.20 -17.05 -17.34
N HIS A 140 3.71 -17.61 -16.26
CA HIS A 140 4.33 -18.93 -16.23
C HIS A 140 3.30 -20.01 -16.55
N TYR A 141 2.14 -19.97 -15.89
CA TYR A 141 1.01 -20.85 -16.17
C TYR A 141 0.55 -20.76 -17.64
N GLU A 142 0.37 -19.53 -18.15
CA GLU A 142 -0.09 -19.29 -19.52
C GLU A 142 0.88 -19.78 -20.59
N ARG A 143 2.19 -19.69 -20.36
CA ARG A 143 3.21 -20.02 -21.37
C ARG A 143 3.79 -21.42 -21.23
N VAL A 144 3.89 -21.97 -20.02
CA VAL A 144 4.57 -23.25 -19.80
C VAL A 144 3.55 -24.34 -19.61
N GLU A 145 2.70 -24.22 -18.60
CA GLU A 145 1.77 -25.28 -18.22
C GLU A 145 0.68 -25.47 -19.27
N LEU A 146 0.05 -24.37 -19.70
CA LEU A 146 -0.98 -24.38 -20.73
C LEU A 146 -0.47 -24.86 -22.09
N GLU A 147 0.77 -24.54 -22.46
CA GLU A 147 1.35 -25.03 -23.72
C GLU A 147 1.68 -26.53 -23.64
N CYS A 148 2.19 -26.98 -22.50
CA CYS A 148 2.46 -28.40 -22.25
C CYS A 148 1.16 -29.23 -22.24
N GLU A 149 0.09 -28.74 -21.62
CA GLU A 149 -1.22 -29.40 -21.65
C GLU A 149 -1.80 -29.47 -23.06
N LYS A 150 -1.69 -28.37 -23.84
CA LYS A 150 -2.10 -28.36 -25.24
C LYS A 150 -1.30 -29.37 -26.07
N ALA A 151 0.01 -29.45 -25.88
CA ALA A 151 0.86 -30.39 -26.60
C ALA A 151 0.52 -31.85 -26.27
N LYS A 152 0.29 -32.17 -24.98
CA LYS A 152 -0.17 -33.50 -24.55
C LYS A 152 -1.51 -33.86 -25.18
N TYR A 153 -2.47 -32.95 -25.13
CA TYR A 153 -3.79 -33.16 -25.72
C TYR A 153 -3.73 -33.39 -27.24
N LEU A 154 -2.89 -32.65 -27.96
CA LEU A 154 -2.70 -32.85 -29.39
C LEU A 154 -2.05 -34.21 -29.70
N ALA A 155 -1.07 -34.64 -28.91
CA ALA A 155 -0.44 -35.95 -29.06
C ALA A 155 -1.45 -37.10 -28.83
N GLU A 156 -2.29 -37.00 -27.79
CA GLU A 156 -3.38 -37.97 -27.53
C GLU A 156 -4.38 -38.01 -28.70
N LEU A 157 -4.71 -36.85 -29.28
CA LEU A 157 -5.61 -36.76 -30.42
C LEU A 157 -5.05 -37.43 -31.68
N GLU A 158 -3.74 -37.31 -31.92
CA GLU A 158 -3.06 -37.96 -33.06
C GLU A 158 -3.06 -39.49 -32.94
N VAL A 159 -2.77 -40.01 -31.74
CA VAL A 159 -2.83 -41.46 -31.46
C VAL A 159 -4.25 -41.99 -31.68
N TRP A 160 -5.25 -41.31 -31.12
CA TRP A 160 -6.64 -41.70 -31.28
C TRP A 160 -7.08 -41.72 -32.75
N LYS A 161 -6.72 -40.69 -33.53
CA LYS A 161 -7.01 -40.65 -34.98
C LYS A 161 -6.33 -41.80 -35.74
N HIS A 162 -5.09 -42.12 -35.38
CA HIS A 162 -4.37 -43.22 -36.00
C HIS A 162 -5.03 -44.57 -35.69
N GLU A 163 -5.44 -44.81 -34.44
CA GLU A 163 -6.19 -45.99 -34.03
C GLU A 163 -7.53 -46.12 -34.76
N GLU A 164 -8.26 -45.01 -34.92
CA GLU A 164 -9.51 -44.96 -35.67
C GLU A 164 -9.31 -45.39 -37.14
N VAL A 165 -8.29 -44.84 -37.82
CA VAL A 165 -7.96 -45.22 -39.20
C VAL A 165 -7.59 -46.71 -39.31
N VAL A 166 -6.83 -47.23 -38.33
CA VAL A 166 -6.46 -48.66 -38.29
C VAL A 166 -7.69 -49.56 -38.09
N ALA A 167 -8.61 -49.19 -37.20
CA ALA A 167 -9.85 -49.93 -36.97
C ALA A 167 -10.75 -49.96 -38.22
N ILE A 168 -10.90 -48.81 -38.89
CA ILE A 168 -11.64 -48.70 -40.16
C ILE A 168 -11.02 -49.63 -41.22
N ASN A 169 -9.70 -49.63 -41.38
CA ASN A 169 -9.02 -50.49 -42.34
C ASN A 169 -9.16 -51.98 -42.04
N LYS A 170 -9.38 -52.36 -40.78
CA LYS A 170 -9.64 -53.75 -40.38
C LYS A 170 -11.11 -54.18 -40.54
N GLY A 171 -12.01 -53.26 -40.89
CA GLY A 171 -13.45 -53.52 -40.99
C GLY A 171 -14.15 -53.67 -39.63
N GLU A 172 -13.53 -53.18 -38.56
CA GLU A 172 -14.14 -53.18 -37.22
C GLU A 172 -15.11 -51.99 -37.10
N ALA A 173 -16.30 -52.22 -36.52
CA ALA A 173 -17.27 -51.15 -36.29
C ALA A 173 -16.72 -50.16 -35.25
N THR A 174 -16.60 -48.87 -35.63
CA THR A 174 -16.02 -47.77 -34.84
C THR A 174 -16.76 -47.43 -33.52
N THR A 175 -17.78 -48.19 -33.14
CA THR A 175 -18.77 -47.84 -32.11
C THR A 175 -18.24 -47.90 -30.66
N GLN A 176 -16.97 -48.22 -30.43
CA GLN A 176 -16.39 -48.44 -29.07
C GLN A 176 -15.18 -47.57 -28.74
N LEU A 177 -14.67 -46.73 -29.64
CA LEU A 177 -13.51 -45.89 -29.33
C LEU A 177 -13.92 -44.74 -28.40
N LYS A 178 -13.55 -44.85 -27.11
CA LYS A 178 -13.77 -43.81 -26.11
C LYS A 178 -13.01 -42.56 -26.52
N SER A 179 -13.74 -41.46 -26.77
CA SER A 179 -13.13 -40.19 -27.15
C SER A 179 -12.14 -39.71 -26.09
N PRO A 180 -11.03 -39.05 -26.49
CA PRO A 180 -10.12 -38.43 -25.52
C PRO A 180 -10.90 -37.49 -24.61
N THR A 181 -10.61 -37.55 -23.31
CA THR A 181 -11.34 -36.78 -22.31
C THR A 181 -10.90 -35.34 -22.41
N ILE A 182 -11.83 -34.43 -22.76
CA ILE A 182 -11.52 -33.00 -22.81
C ILE A 182 -11.13 -32.57 -21.39
N PRO A 183 -9.92 -32.03 -21.18
CA PRO A 183 -9.53 -31.52 -19.86
C PRO A 183 -10.53 -30.43 -19.48
N LYS A 184 -11.21 -30.63 -18.35
CA LYS A 184 -12.11 -29.62 -17.81
C LYS A 184 -11.26 -28.43 -17.40
N ARG A 185 -11.64 -27.23 -17.84
CA ARG A 185 -11.03 -25.99 -17.33
C ARG A 185 -11.12 -26.01 -15.80
N PRO A 186 -10.00 -25.80 -15.08
CA PRO A 186 -10.05 -25.50 -13.66
C PRO A 186 -10.83 -24.21 -13.41
#